data_AF-X1A348-F1
#
_entry.id   AF-X1A348-F1
#
_cell.length_a   1.000
_cell.length_b   1.000
_cell.length_c   1.000
_cell.angle_alpha   90.00
_cell.angle_beta   90.00
_cell.angle_gamma   90.00
#
_symmetry.space_group_name_H-M   'P 1'
#
loop_
_entity.id
_entity.type
_entity.pdbx_description
1 polymer ?
#
loop_
_entity_poly.entity_id
_entity_poly.type
_entity_poly.pdbx_seq_one_letter_code
_entity_poly.pdbx_strand_id
1 'polypeptide(L)'
;MSRFSEKKKGANTTTNYEGEVAYKLTPKMELYTLVCTASLQKRFYTEADECVERLRELIQKVDMEFSAKLAVYAREQMYLRSIPLVIAVELCKLREHHPLKSKEQGKLLENLIERVIQRADEIPEILSYFQIANEREGTKKLNRLPNALKKGVARAFYKFDAYQFAKYDRATEVTIRDA
;
A
#
# COMPACT_ATOMS: atom_id res chain seq x y z
N MET A 1 17.90 -44.94 -8.14
CA MET A 1 17.00 -43.76 -7.95
C MET A 1 17.34 -43.14 -6.59
N SER A 2 17.60 -41.83 -6.51
CA SER A 2 17.99 -41.17 -5.26
C SER A 2 16.83 -41.09 -4.27
N ARG A 3 17.07 -41.49 -3.02
CA ARG A 3 16.09 -41.57 -1.91
C ARG A 3 15.68 -40.20 -1.36
N PHE A 4 16.30 -39.12 -1.84
CA PHE A 4 16.13 -37.74 -1.34
C PHE A 4 15.68 -36.75 -2.42
N SER A 5 15.36 -37.19 -3.63
CA SER A 5 14.91 -36.30 -4.72
C SER A 5 13.61 -36.80 -5.33
N GLU A 6 12.49 -36.22 -4.90
CA GLU A 6 11.25 -36.28 -5.64
C GLU A 6 11.22 -35.15 -6.68
N LYS A 7 11.09 -35.51 -7.96
CA LYS A 7 10.81 -34.53 -9.02
C LYS A 7 9.37 -34.05 -8.87
N LYS A 8 9.15 -32.86 -8.30
CA LYS A 8 7.87 -32.14 -8.43
C LYS A 8 7.71 -31.61 -9.86
N LYS A 9 7.46 -32.49 -10.83
CA LYS A 9 7.04 -32.08 -12.17
C LYS A 9 5.58 -31.61 -12.11
N GLY A 10 5.33 -30.33 -12.40
CA GLY A 10 3.98 -29.80 -12.66
C GLY A 10 3.17 -29.28 -11.47
N ALA A 11 3.72 -29.23 -10.26
CA ALA A 11 3.03 -28.57 -9.14
C ALA A 11 2.97 -27.05 -9.38
N ASN A 12 1.79 -26.44 -9.29
CA ASN A 12 1.52 -25.00 -9.48
C ASN A 12 1.61 -24.48 -10.92
N THR A 13 1.13 -25.21 -11.91
CA THR A 13 0.91 -24.64 -13.26
C THR A 13 -0.42 -23.87 -13.33
N THR A 14 -0.44 -22.79 -14.11
CA THR A 14 -1.62 -21.97 -14.44
C THR A 14 -1.52 -21.56 -15.90
N THR A 15 -2.59 -21.06 -16.51
CA THR A 15 -2.52 -20.42 -17.83
C THR A 15 -2.24 -18.92 -17.68
N ASN A 16 -1.44 -18.35 -18.57
CA ASN A 16 -1.28 -16.91 -18.69
C ASN A 16 -2.39 -16.30 -19.59
N TYR A 17 -2.33 -14.98 -19.82
CA TYR A 17 -3.30 -14.26 -20.65
C TYR A 17 -3.33 -14.72 -22.12
N GLU A 18 -2.23 -15.32 -22.62
CA GLU A 18 -2.10 -15.86 -23.98
C GLU A 18 -2.43 -17.37 -24.03
N GLY A 19 -2.96 -17.95 -22.95
CA GLY A 19 -3.33 -19.37 -22.89
C GLY A 19 -2.16 -20.34 -22.72
N GLU A 20 -0.94 -19.83 -22.56
CA GLU A 20 0.28 -20.64 -22.40
C GLU A 20 0.53 -21.05 -20.95
N VAL A 21 1.29 -22.12 -20.78
CA VAL A 21 1.61 -22.68 -19.45
C VAL A 21 2.54 -21.73 -18.67
N ALA A 22 2.09 -21.34 -17.48
CA ALA A 22 2.79 -20.49 -16.54
C ALA A 22 2.80 -21.11 -15.13
N TYR A 23 3.52 -20.48 -14.20
CA TYR A 23 3.60 -20.92 -12.81
C TYR A 23 2.84 -19.97 -11.88
N LYS A 24 2.08 -20.55 -10.95
CA LYS A 24 1.36 -19.79 -9.93
C LYS A 24 2.34 -19.31 -8.85
N LEU A 25 2.39 -18.00 -8.64
CA LEU A 25 3.16 -17.39 -7.57
C LEU A 25 2.49 -17.63 -6.21
N THR A 26 3.29 -17.71 -5.15
CA THR A 26 2.76 -17.67 -3.78
C THR A 26 2.21 -16.26 -3.49
N PRO A 27 1.21 -16.08 -2.61
CA PRO A 27 0.65 -14.75 -2.33
C PRO A 27 1.70 -13.71 -1.93
N LYS A 28 2.73 -14.11 -1.17
CA LYS A 28 3.86 -13.24 -0.79
C LYS A 28 4.70 -12.81 -2.00
N MET A 29 5.02 -13.75 -2.89
CA MET A 29 5.80 -13.43 -4.09
C MET A 29 4.97 -12.63 -5.10
N GLU A 30 3.70 -12.95 -5.24
CA GLU A 30 2.80 -12.19 -6.10
C GLU A 30 2.65 -10.75 -5.60
N LEU A 31 2.46 -10.55 -4.29
CA LEU A 31 2.42 -9.22 -3.69
C LEU A 31 3.73 -8.45 -3.92
N TYR A 32 4.87 -9.10 -3.70
CA TYR A 32 6.18 -8.50 -3.98
C TYR A 32 6.31 -8.07 -5.44
N THR A 33 6.07 -8.99 -6.39
CA THR A 33 6.18 -8.70 -7.83
C THR A 33 5.21 -7.60 -8.24
N LEU A 34 3.97 -7.62 -7.74
CA LEU A 34 2.97 -6.58 -8.01
C LEU A 34 3.51 -5.23 -7.55
N VAL A 35 3.93 -5.11 -6.29
CA VAL A 35 4.43 -3.86 -5.70
C VAL A 35 5.67 -3.34 -6.43
N CYS A 36 6.63 -4.21 -6.72
CA CYS A 36 7.90 -3.84 -7.38
C CYS A 36 7.70 -3.38 -8.83
N THR A 37 6.67 -3.89 -9.51
CA THR A 37 6.38 -3.55 -10.91
C THR A 37 5.23 -2.55 -11.03
N ALA A 38 4.60 -2.16 -9.93
CA ALA A 38 3.39 -1.36 -9.96
C ALA A 38 3.67 0.03 -10.51
N SER A 39 3.10 0.32 -11.68
CA SER A 39 3.13 1.63 -12.30
C SER A 39 1.95 2.52 -11.91
N LEU A 40 0.95 2.00 -11.16
CA LEU A 40 -0.36 2.67 -10.93
C LEU A 40 -0.97 3.28 -12.21
N GLN A 41 -0.62 2.71 -13.34
CA GLN A 41 -1.00 3.12 -14.67
C GLN A 41 -1.44 1.87 -15.42
N LYS A 42 -2.23 2.08 -16.48
CA LYS A 42 -2.63 1.02 -17.39
C LYS A 42 -1.41 0.24 -17.87
N ARG A 43 -1.47 -1.09 -17.71
CA ARG A 43 -0.53 -2.05 -18.29
C ARG A 43 -1.11 -2.61 -19.58
N PHE A 44 -0.28 -3.29 -20.36
CA PHE A 44 -0.68 -3.89 -21.64
C PHE A 44 -1.90 -4.83 -21.52
N TYR A 45 -2.05 -5.53 -20.38
CA TYR A 45 -3.13 -6.50 -20.12
C TYR A 45 -4.06 -6.13 -18.96
N THR A 46 -3.88 -4.98 -18.30
CA THR A 46 -4.52 -4.70 -16.99
C THR A 46 -4.73 -3.20 -16.79
N GLU A 47 -5.89 -2.79 -16.28
CA GLU A 47 -6.17 -1.40 -15.96
C GLU A 47 -5.54 -0.96 -14.63
N ALA A 48 -5.45 0.36 -14.38
CA ALA A 48 -4.85 0.87 -13.14
C ALA A 48 -5.64 0.44 -11.89
N ASP A 49 -6.96 0.43 -11.96
CA ASP A 49 -7.85 0.06 -10.85
C ASP A 49 -7.73 -1.43 -10.50
N GLU A 50 -7.58 -2.30 -11.51
CA GLU A 50 -7.39 -3.74 -11.32
C GLU A 50 -6.10 -4.05 -10.52
N CYS A 51 -5.06 -3.23 -10.66
CA CYS A 51 -3.84 -3.36 -9.87
C CYS A 51 -4.10 -3.12 -8.38
N VAL A 52 -4.89 -2.09 -8.05
CA VAL A 52 -5.25 -1.76 -6.66
C VAL A 52 -6.17 -2.81 -6.07
N GLU A 53 -7.15 -3.31 -6.84
CA GLU A 53 -7.99 -4.41 -6.37
C GLU A 53 -7.18 -5.68 -6.11
N ARG A 54 -6.27 -6.05 -7.03
CA ARG A 54 -5.40 -7.21 -6.82
C ARG A 54 -4.48 -7.03 -5.62
N LEU A 55 -3.98 -5.82 -5.38
CA LEU A 55 -3.20 -5.49 -4.19
C LEU A 55 -4.02 -5.72 -2.92
N ARG A 56 -5.28 -5.26 -2.88
CA ARG A 56 -6.19 -5.45 -1.73
C ARG A 56 -6.44 -6.92 -1.44
N GLU A 57 -6.68 -7.72 -2.46
CA GLU A 57 -6.86 -9.17 -2.30
C GLU A 57 -5.62 -9.86 -1.74
N LEU A 58 -4.43 -9.46 -2.19
CA LEU A 58 -3.17 -10.05 -1.76
C LEU A 58 -2.81 -9.64 -0.32
N ILE A 59 -3.05 -8.39 0.05
CA ILE A 59 -2.83 -7.88 1.41
C ILE A 59 -3.69 -8.65 2.44
N GLN A 60 -4.90 -9.09 2.09
CA GLN A 60 -5.73 -9.92 2.97
C GLN A 60 -5.19 -11.34 3.16
N LYS A 61 -4.41 -11.86 2.20
CA LYS A 61 -3.85 -13.22 2.19
C LYS A 61 -2.43 -13.28 2.76
N VAL A 62 -1.82 -12.13 2.99
CA VAL A 62 -0.43 -12.00 3.43
C VAL A 62 -0.39 -11.35 4.80
N ASP A 63 0.58 -11.75 5.61
CA ASP A 63 0.79 -11.18 6.93
C ASP A 63 1.00 -9.65 6.87
N MET A 64 0.43 -8.95 7.85
CA MET A 64 0.48 -7.49 7.94
C MET A 64 1.91 -6.97 8.13
N GLU A 65 2.74 -7.67 8.91
CA GLU A 65 4.13 -7.30 9.13
C GLU A 65 4.95 -7.44 7.85
N PHE A 66 4.73 -8.51 7.09
CA PHE A 66 5.36 -8.67 5.77
C PHE A 66 4.97 -7.52 4.82
N SER A 67 3.68 -7.20 4.73
CA SER A 67 3.19 -6.13 3.86
C SER A 67 3.73 -4.75 4.27
N ALA A 68 3.84 -4.49 5.58
CA ALA A 68 4.44 -3.27 6.10
C ALA A 68 5.94 -3.18 5.76
N LYS A 69 6.69 -4.27 5.96
CA LYS A 69 8.12 -4.35 5.58
C LYS A 69 8.31 -4.15 4.08
N LEU A 70 7.43 -4.72 3.27
CA LEU A 70 7.46 -4.55 1.82
C LEU A 70 7.21 -3.10 1.40
N ALA A 71 6.24 -2.40 2.02
CA ALA A 71 6.00 -0.99 1.73
C ALA A 71 7.20 -0.11 2.08
N VAL A 72 7.87 -0.37 3.22
CA VAL A 72 9.12 0.30 3.59
C VAL A 72 10.21 0.01 2.57
N TYR A 73 10.40 -1.25 2.17
CA TYR A 73 11.39 -1.64 1.16
C TYR A 73 11.14 -0.96 -0.19
N ALA A 74 9.89 -0.99 -0.66
CA ALA A 74 9.47 -0.32 -1.88
C ALA A 74 9.75 1.18 -1.85
N ARG A 75 9.60 1.81 -0.68
CA ARG A 75 9.89 3.23 -0.51
C ARG A 75 11.39 3.54 -0.45
N GLU A 76 12.12 2.83 0.40
CA GLU A 76 13.50 3.20 0.77
C GLU A 76 14.56 2.60 -0.15
N GLN A 77 14.30 1.45 -0.77
CA GLN A 77 15.26 0.73 -1.61
C GLN A 77 14.89 0.81 -3.09
N MET A 78 13.60 0.79 -3.41
CA MET A 78 13.13 0.92 -4.80
C MET A 78 12.71 2.33 -5.19
N TYR A 79 12.62 3.24 -4.23
CA TYR A 79 12.23 4.64 -4.44
C TYR A 79 10.85 4.81 -5.12
N LEU A 80 9.95 3.84 -4.90
CA LEU A 80 8.58 3.92 -5.39
C LEU A 80 7.79 4.90 -4.55
N ARG A 81 7.08 5.82 -5.21
CA ARG A 81 6.41 6.93 -4.53
C ARG A 81 5.05 6.53 -3.95
N SER A 82 4.10 6.24 -4.83
CA SER A 82 2.67 6.21 -4.49
C SER A 82 2.21 4.86 -3.94
N ILE A 83 2.77 3.76 -4.43
CA ILE A 83 2.39 2.40 -3.99
C ILE A 83 2.61 2.16 -2.48
N PRO A 84 3.72 2.58 -1.86
CA PRO A 84 3.87 2.46 -0.41
C PRO A 84 2.78 3.19 0.38
N LEU A 85 2.28 4.33 -0.11
CA LEU A 85 1.20 5.08 0.53
C LEU A 85 -0.13 4.32 0.44
N VAL A 86 -0.42 3.74 -0.73
CA VAL A 86 -1.58 2.88 -0.96
C VAL A 86 -1.58 1.70 0.02
N ILE A 87 -0.46 0.97 0.11
CA ILE A 87 -0.33 -0.18 1.04
C ILE A 87 -0.59 0.26 2.49
N ALA A 88 -0.04 1.41 2.90
CA ALA A 88 -0.21 1.90 4.28
C ALA A 88 -1.69 2.15 4.62
N VAL A 89 -2.46 2.75 3.70
CA VAL A 89 -3.89 2.99 3.88
C VAL A 89 -4.69 1.68 3.85
N GLU A 90 -4.40 0.78 2.92
CA GLU A 90 -5.08 -0.52 2.85
C GLU A 90 -4.87 -1.35 4.11
N LEU A 91 -3.65 -1.34 4.68
CA LEU A 91 -3.38 -2.01 5.96
C LEU A 91 -4.12 -1.34 7.13
N CYS A 92 -4.26 -0.01 7.14
CA CYS A 92 -5.08 0.69 8.12
C CYS A 92 -6.56 0.29 8.02
N LYS A 93 -7.09 0.21 6.79
CA LYS A 93 -8.48 -0.21 6.53
C LYS A 93 -8.69 -1.65 6.99
N LEU A 94 -7.80 -2.56 6.61
CA LEU A 94 -7.83 -3.97 7.03
C LEU A 94 -7.84 -4.10 8.56
N ARG A 95 -6.99 -3.34 9.26
CA ARG A 95 -6.94 -3.35 10.73
C ARG A 95 -8.23 -2.85 11.37
N GLU A 96 -8.86 -1.79 10.85
CA GLU A 96 -10.09 -1.25 11.44
C GLU A 96 -11.28 -2.19 11.28
N HIS A 97 -11.31 -3.00 10.22
CA HIS A 97 -12.32 -4.05 10.02
C HIS A 97 -12.00 -5.35 10.76
N HIS A 98 -10.78 -5.52 11.28
CA HIS A 98 -10.39 -6.73 12.00
C HIS A 98 -10.98 -6.72 13.43
N PRO A 99 -11.69 -7.78 13.86
CA PRO A 99 -12.35 -7.82 15.17
C PRO A 99 -11.34 -7.80 16.34
N LEU A 100 -10.14 -8.33 16.12
CA LEU A 100 -9.05 -8.37 17.10
C LEU A 100 -7.96 -7.36 16.72
N LYS A 101 -8.25 -6.06 16.83
CA LYS A 101 -7.26 -5.02 16.57
C LYS A 101 -6.33 -4.84 17.76
N SER A 102 -5.03 -5.05 17.56
CA SER A 102 -4.04 -4.88 18.62
C SER A 102 -3.46 -3.46 18.64
N LYS A 103 -2.94 -3.06 19.81
CA LYS A 103 -2.20 -1.80 19.97
C LYS A 103 -0.87 -1.84 19.21
N GLU A 104 -0.23 -3.01 19.14
CA GLU A 104 1.04 -3.22 18.45
C GLU A 104 0.89 -3.03 16.94
N GLN A 105 -0.17 -3.58 16.34
CA GLN A 105 -0.52 -3.35 14.94
C GLN A 105 -0.76 -1.85 14.67
N GLY A 106 -1.42 -1.15 15.60
CA GLY A 106 -1.59 0.30 15.51
C GLY A 106 -0.24 1.03 15.45
N LYS A 107 0.68 0.69 16.36
CA LYS A 107 2.02 1.30 16.41
C LYS A 107 2.88 0.95 15.20
N LEU A 108 2.79 -0.28 14.70
CA LEU A 108 3.43 -0.71 13.46
C LEU A 108 3.00 0.18 12.28
N LEU A 109 1.68 0.42 12.15
CA LEU A 109 1.13 1.25 11.08
C LEU A 109 1.48 2.73 11.25
N GLU A 110 1.47 3.26 12.48
CA GLU A 110 1.94 4.63 12.76
C GLU A 110 3.37 4.83 12.26
N ASN A 111 4.28 3.90 12.61
CA ASN A 111 5.68 3.95 12.22
C ASN A 111 5.86 3.72 10.71
N LEU A 112 5.05 2.84 10.11
CA LEU A 112 5.03 2.62 8.67
C LEU A 112 4.68 3.91 7.93
N ILE A 113 3.55 4.53 8.27
CA ILE A 113 3.05 5.76 7.63
C ILE A 113 4.08 6.88 7.75
N GLU A 114 4.65 7.04 8.94
CA GLU A 114 5.72 7.99 9.16
C GLU A 114 6.89 7.74 8.18
N ARG A 115 7.39 6.51 8.06
CA ARG A 115 8.54 6.17 7.21
C ARG A 115 8.26 6.28 5.71
N VAL A 116 7.08 5.90 5.25
CA VAL A 116 6.75 5.91 3.81
C VAL A 116 6.56 7.32 3.27
N ILE A 117 6.13 8.27 4.11
CA ILE A 117 6.06 9.69 3.78
C ILE A 117 7.46 10.28 3.86
N GLN A 118 8.00 10.71 2.71
CA GLN A 118 9.30 11.38 2.60
C GLN A 118 9.22 12.71 1.83
N ARG A 119 8.04 13.12 1.34
CA ARG A 119 7.81 14.45 0.75
C ARG A 119 6.52 15.08 1.27
N ALA A 120 6.49 16.40 1.36
CA ALA A 120 5.33 17.13 1.89
C ALA A 120 4.06 16.95 1.05
N ASP A 121 4.17 16.80 -0.28
CA ASP A 121 3.03 16.50 -1.17
C ASP A 121 2.42 15.10 -0.95
N GLU A 122 3.07 14.21 -0.22
CA GLU A 122 2.57 12.86 0.05
C GLU A 122 1.55 12.83 1.19
N ILE A 123 1.53 13.86 2.03
CA ILE A 123 0.54 14.04 3.10
C ILE A 123 -0.87 14.19 2.51
N PRO A 124 -1.13 15.14 1.59
CA PRO A 124 -2.45 15.21 0.96
C PRO A 124 -2.72 13.99 0.07
N GLU A 125 -1.70 13.38 -0.54
CA GLU A 125 -1.85 12.18 -1.38
C GLU A 125 -2.39 10.98 -0.58
N ILE A 126 -1.81 10.68 0.59
CA ILE A 126 -2.26 9.56 1.42
C ILE A 126 -3.68 9.80 1.98
N LEU A 127 -4.03 11.04 2.31
CA LEU A 127 -5.37 11.43 2.76
C LEU A 127 -6.40 11.35 1.63
N SER A 128 -6.02 11.78 0.42
CA SER A 128 -6.85 11.64 -0.79
C SER A 128 -7.13 10.18 -1.09
N TYR A 129 -6.11 9.32 -1.03
CA TYR A 129 -6.29 7.90 -1.23
C TYR A 129 -7.17 7.27 -0.13
N PHE A 130 -7.02 7.69 1.13
CA PHE A 130 -7.92 7.26 2.21
C PHE A 130 -9.38 7.61 1.92
N GLN A 131 -9.66 8.82 1.42
CA GLN A 131 -11.00 9.23 1.03
C GLN A 131 -11.57 8.32 -0.06
N ILE A 132 -10.81 8.09 -1.14
CA ILE A 132 -11.20 7.25 -2.27
C ILE A 132 -11.43 5.81 -1.82
N ALA A 133 -10.46 5.23 -1.10
CA ALA A 133 -10.51 3.84 -0.67
C ALA A 133 -11.63 3.53 0.35
N ASN A 134 -12.20 4.56 0.98
CA ASN A 134 -13.33 4.42 1.91
C ASN A 134 -14.64 5.01 1.36
N GLU A 135 -14.68 5.34 0.06
CA GLU A 135 -15.87 5.85 -0.64
C GLU A 135 -16.51 7.03 0.11
N ARG A 136 -15.68 7.93 0.64
CA ARG A 136 -16.15 9.00 1.53
C ARG A 136 -16.55 10.23 0.72
N GLU A 137 -17.86 10.45 0.64
CA GLU A 137 -18.45 11.62 -0.03
C GLU A 137 -18.97 12.68 0.96
N GLY A 138 -19.28 13.89 0.46
CA GLY A 138 -19.86 14.99 1.26
C GLY A 138 -18.86 15.91 1.96
N THR A 139 -19.31 16.73 2.92
CA THR A 139 -18.46 17.79 3.53
C THR A 139 -17.47 17.30 4.58
N LYS A 140 -17.64 16.09 5.14
CA LYS A 140 -16.80 15.55 6.22
C LYS A 140 -15.97 14.34 5.76
N LYS A 141 -15.25 14.49 4.66
CA LYS A 141 -14.55 13.36 4.00
C LYS A 141 -13.44 12.74 4.85
N LEU A 142 -12.78 13.51 5.73
CA LEU A 142 -11.69 13.03 6.60
C LEU A 142 -12.08 12.82 8.07
N ASN A 143 -13.37 12.91 8.43
CA ASN A 143 -13.80 12.93 9.84
C ASN A 143 -13.77 11.57 10.60
N ARG A 144 -13.14 10.53 10.06
CA ARG A 144 -12.98 9.21 10.70
C ARG A 144 -11.64 8.57 10.36
N LEU A 145 -10.59 9.37 10.31
CA LEU A 145 -9.24 8.86 10.09
C LEU A 145 -8.87 7.85 11.19
N PRO A 146 -8.39 6.65 10.84
CA PRO A 146 -7.84 5.71 11.80
C PRO A 146 -6.77 6.39 12.65
N ASN A 147 -6.73 6.07 13.95
CA ASN A 147 -5.76 6.68 14.87
C ASN A 147 -4.31 6.50 14.41
N ALA A 148 -4.01 5.36 13.78
CA ALA A 148 -2.68 5.09 13.22
C ALA A 148 -2.32 6.05 12.08
N LEU A 149 -3.28 6.29 11.16
CA LEU A 149 -3.11 7.22 10.04
C LEU A 149 -2.94 8.65 10.54
N LYS A 150 -3.81 9.10 11.45
CA LYS A 150 -3.72 10.44 12.05
C LYS A 150 -2.37 10.68 12.73
N LYS A 151 -1.93 9.74 13.59
CA LYS A 151 -0.66 9.89 14.33
C LYS A 151 0.56 9.73 13.43
N GLY A 152 0.52 8.83 12.45
CA GLY A 152 1.60 8.64 11.48
C GLY A 152 1.81 9.88 10.62
N VAL A 153 0.73 10.45 10.07
CA VAL A 153 0.78 11.71 9.31
C VAL A 153 1.26 12.86 10.18
N ALA A 154 0.74 12.99 11.42
CA ALA A 154 1.17 14.04 12.34
C ALA A 154 2.68 13.96 12.65
N ARG A 155 3.25 12.75 12.79
CA ARG A 155 4.71 12.59 12.95
C ARG A 155 5.47 12.92 11.68
N ALA A 156 4.97 12.50 10.53
CA ALA A 156 5.59 12.82 9.23
C ALA A 156 5.59 14.31 8.94
N PHE A 157 4.59 15.06 9.42
CA PHE A 157 4.48 16.51 9.25
C PHE A 157 5.73 17.25 9.76
N TYR A 158 6.30 16.82 10.89
CA TYR A 158 7.50 17.40 11.48
C TYR A 158 8.81 17.12 10.71
N LYS A 159 8.75 16.33 9.63
CA LYS A 159 9.91 16.09 8.76
C LYS A 159 10.17 17.22 7.77
N PHE A 160 9.21 18.12 7.57
CA PHE A 160 9.24 19.11 6.50
C PHE A 160 9.27 20.54 7.03
N ASP A 161 9.97 21.41 6.30
CA ASP A 161 10.03 22.83 6.59
C ASP A 161 8.98 23.65 5.82
N ALA A 162 8.86 24.94 6.17
CA ALA A 162 7.91 25.86 5.55
C ALA A 162 8.09 26.00 4.03
N TYR A 163 9.33 25.92 3.54
CA TYR A 163 9.61 26.03 2.11
C TYR A 163 9.12 24.79 1.35
N GLN A 164 9.34 23.59 1.89
CA GLN A 164 8.86 22.34 1.32
C GLN A 164 7.33 22.34 1.27
N PHE A 165 6.66 22.79 2.33
CA PHE A 165 5.20 22.94 2.30
C PHE A 165 4.75 23.95 1.24
N ALA A 166 5.38 25.12 1.15
CA ALA A 166 5.02 26.13 0.15
C ALA A 166 5.28 25.64 -1.30
N LYS A 167 6.36 24.91 -1.54
CA LYS A 167 6.71 24.34 -2.85
C LYS A 167 5.68 23.31 -3.34
N TYR A 168 5.10 22.57 -2.40
CA TYR A 168 4.18 21.47 -2.67
C TYR A 168 2.72 21.82 -2.39
N ASP A 169 2.44 23.07 -2.04
CA ASP A 169 1.09 23.58 -1.88
C ASP A 169 0.41 23.63 -3.25
N ARG A 170 -0.53 22.70 -3.45
CA ARG A 170 -1.28 22.55 -4.69
C ARG A 170 -2.76 22.69 -4.40
N ALA A 171 -3.48 23.30 -5.32
CA ALA A 171 -4.94 23.41 -5.28
C ALA A 171 -5.60 22.06 -5.65
N THR A 172 -5.43 21.05 -4.80
CA THR A 172 -6.12 19.76 -4.87
C THR A 172 -7.32 19.73 -3.92
N GLU A 173 -8.20 18.75 -4.10
CA GLU A 173 -9.40 18.61 -3.25
C GLU A 173 -9.05 18.42 -1.77
N VAL A 174 -8.00 17.63 -1.48
CA VAL A 174 -7.38 17.53 -0.16
C VAL A 174 -6.08 18.31 -0.19
N THR A 175 -5.91 19.21 0.78
CA THR A 175 -4.76 20.11 0.88
C THR A 175 -3.92 19.82 2.12
N ILE A 176 -2.75 20.43 2.21
CA ILE A 176 -1.88 20.34 3.41
C ILE A 176 -2.60 20.87 4.65
N ARG A 177 -3.55 21.80 4.50
CA ARG A 177 -4.32 22.38 5.62
C ARG A 177 -5.34 21.41 6.22
N ASP A 178 -5.68 20.35 5.50
CA ASP A 178 -6.63 19.32 5.96
C ASP A 178 -5.95 18.23 6.82
N ALA A 179 -4.61 18.26 6.92
CA ALA A 179 -3.77 17.27 7.60
C ALA A 179 -3.56 17.53 9.11
#